data_AF-Q0PXL8-F1
#
_entry.id   AF-Q0PXL8-F1
#
_cell.length_a   1.000
_cell.length_b   1.000
_cell.length_c   1.000
_cell.angle_alpha   90.00
_cell.angle_beta   90.00
_cell.angle_gamma   90.00
#
_symmetry.space_group_name_H-M   'P 1'
#
loop_
_entity.id
_entity.type
_entity.pdbx_description
1 polymer ?
#
loop_
_entity_poly.entity_id
_entity_poly.type
_entity_poly.pdbx_seq_one_letter_code
_entity_poly.pdbx_strand_id
1 'polypeptide(L)' 'VTSVYESIENMTITCSTKVCSFGKHVVEKVETEYARFEGGRFVYRIQRS' A
#
# COMPACT_ATOMS: atom_id res chain seq x y z
N VAL A 1 -6.16 9.60 -1.08
CA VAL A 1 -6.53 8.29 -1.68
C VAL A 1 -6.67 7.25 -0.56
N THR A 2 -7.51 6.23 -0.72
CA THR A 2 -7.61 5.13 0.25
C THR A 2 -7.47 3.81 -0.51
N SER A 3 -6.56 2.95 -0.07
CA SER A 3 -6.25 1.67 -0.70
C SER A 3 -6.33 0.54 0.33
N VAL A 4 -6.90 -0.59 -0.07
CA VAL A 4 -7.02 -1.79 0.78
C VAL A 4 -6.47 -2.99 0.03
N TYR A 5 -5.61 -3.76 0.70
CA TYR A 5 -5.04 -5.01 0.19
C TYR A 5 -5.34 -6.15 1.15
N GLU A 6 -5.36 -7.38 0.65
CA GLU A 6 -5.51 -8.59 1.47
C GLU A 6 -4.51 -9.67 1.07
N SER A 7 -4.08 -10.47 2.05
CA SER A 7 -3.18 -11.61 1.89
C SER A 7 -3.59 -12.75 2.84
N ILE A 8 -3.19 -13.97 2.50
CA ILE A 8 -3.30 -15.15 3.37
C ILE A 8 -2.10 -15.28 4.34
N GLU A 9 -1.00 -14.60 4.04
CA GLU A 9 0.24 -14.64 4.81
C GLU A 9 0.47 -13.31 5.55
N ASN A 10 0.99 -13.40 6.77
CA ASN A 10 1.37 -12.22 7.55
C ASN A 10 2.70 -11.66 7.04
N MET A 11 2.65 -10.56 6.32
CA MET A 11 3.81 -9.85 5.80
C MET A 11 3.75 -8.35 6.08
N THR A 12 4.89 -7.68 5.98
CA THR A 12 4.96 -6.21 5.90
C THR A 12 4.98 -5.83 4.42
N ILE A 13 4.11 -4.92 4.00
CA ILE A 13 4.06 -4.46 2.61
C ILE A 13 4.62 -3.05 2.48
N THR A 14 5.19 -2.76 1.30
CA THR A 14 5.60 -1.41 0.93
C THR A 14 4.96 -1.07 -0.42
N CYS A 15 4.13 -0.03 -0.44
CA CYS A 15 3.51 0.49 -1.64
C CYS A 15 4.26 1.73 -2.12
N SER A 16 4.76 1.70 -3.35
CA SER A 16 5.37 2.84 -4.01
C SER A 16 4.42 3.40 -5.08
N THR A 17 4.00 4.65 -4.89
CA THR A 17 3.18 5.39 -5.85
C THR A 17 4.05 6.44 -6.53
N LYS A 18 4.36 6.23 -7.81
CA LYS A 18 5.18 7.15 -8.62
C LYS A 18 4.31 7.97 -9.55
N VAL A 19 4.41 9.29 -9.44
CA VAL A 19 3.79 10.23 -10.38
C VAL A 19 4.85 10.65 -11.40
N CYS A 20 4.53 10.45 -12.67
CA CYS A 20 5.40 10.78 -13.80
C CYS A 20 4.76 11.85 -14.69
N SER A 21 5.58 12.74 -15.24
CA SER A 21 5.19 13.71 -16.27
C SER A 21 6.03 13.45 -17.52
N PHE A 22 5.38 13.20 -18.65
CA PHE A 22 6.05 12.83 -19.91
C PHE A 22 7.08 11.69 -19.75
N GLY A 23 6.72 10.66 -18.99
CA GLY A 23 7.58 9.50 -18.72
C GLY A 23 8.73 9.75 -17.74
N LYS A 24 8.92 10.99 -17.26
CA LYS A 24 9.90 11.32 -16.23
C LYS A 24 9.28 11.28 -14.85
N HIS A 25 9.97 10.66 -13.91
CA HIS A 25 9.58 10.63 -12.49
C HIS A 25 9.59 12.06 -11.92
N VAL A 26 8.49 12.46 -11.28
CA VAL A 26 8.34 13.77 -10.63
C VAL A 26 8.33 13.61 -9.11
N VAL A 27 7.49 12.72 -8.59
CA VAL A 27 7.40 12.43 -7.15
C VAL A 27 7.09 10.96 -6.92
N GLU A 28 7.58 10.44 -5.80
CA GLU A 28 7.25 9.11 -5.31
C GLU A 28 6.77 9.22 -3.87
N LYS A 29 5.67 8.52 -3.56
CA LYS A 29 5.21 8.30 -2.20
C LYS A 29 5.42 6.83 -1.87
N VAL A 30 6.16 6.56 -0.78
CA VAL A 30 6.41 5.21 -0.28
C VAL A 30 5.68 5.06 1.06
N GLU A 31 4.77 4.10 1.13
CA GLU A 31 3.95 3.82 2.31
C GLU A 31 4.21 2.37 2.75
N THR A 32 4.63 2.19 4.01
CA THR A 32 4.85 0.86 4.60
C THR A 32 3.69 0.55 5.53
N GLU A 33 3.04 -0.59 5.30
CA GLU A 33 1.91 -1.03 6.10
C GLU A 33 2.12 -2.41 6.71
N TYR A 34 1.52 -2.58 7.87
CA TYR A 34 1.51 -3.84 8.63
C TYR A 34 0.14 -4.48 8.55
N ALA A 35 0.14 -5.82 8.57
CA ALA A 35 -1.08 -6.58 8.48
C ALA A 35 -1.99 -6.38 9.71
N ARG A 36 -3.30 -6.38 9.47
CA ARG A 36 -4.32 -6.62 10.50
C ARG A 36 -5.07 -7.90 10.19
N PHE A 37 -5.14 -8.84 11.13
CA PHE A 37 -5.87 -10.07 10.91
C PHE A 37 -7.37 -9.85 11.13
N GLU A 38 -8.16 -9.97 10.06
CA GLU A 38 -9.61 -9.75 10.05
C GLU A 38 -10.28 -10.80 9.15
N GLY A 39 -11.32 -11.47 9.66
CA GLY A 39 -12.10 -12.43 8.86
C GLY A 39 -11.29 -13.60 8.28
N GLY A 40 -10.20 -14.01 8.94
CA GLY A 40 -9.34 -15.10 8.46
C GLY A 40 -8.28 -14.68 7.44
N ARG A 41 -8.12 -13.37 7.18
CA ARG A 41 -7.15 -12.81 6.23
C ARG A 41 -6.36 -11.69 6.85
N PHE A 42 -5.19 -11.41 6.31
CA PHE A 42 -4.36 -10.27 6.66
C PHE A 42 -4.71 -9.09 5.75
N VAL A 43 -5.27 -8.03 6.33
CA VAL A 43 -5.75 -6.84 5.64
C VAL A 43 -4.81 -5.66 5.88
N TYR A 44 -4.51 -4.90 4.83
CA TYR A 44 -3.67 -3.71 4.86
C TYR A 44 -4.49 -2.52 4.40
N ARG A 45 -4.51 -1.44 5.19
CA ARG A 45 -5.32 -0.25 4.89
C ARG A 45 -4.45 0.99 4.88
N ILE A 46 -4.19 1.52 3.69
CA ILE A 46 -3.58 2.83 3.53
C ILE A 46 -4.71 3.85 3.44
N GLN A 47 -4.94 4.60 4.51
CA GLN A 47 -6.03 5.58 4.60
C GLN A 47 -5.50 7.01 4.52
N ARG A 48 -6.26 7.90 3.87
CA ARG A 48 -5.94 9.35 3.76
C ARG A 48 -4.58 9.62 3.11
N SER A 49 -4.24 8.85 2.08
CA SER A 49 -3.03 9.04 1.27
C SER A 49 -2.99 10.35 0.51
#